data_AF-A0A095XXH4-F1
#
_entry.id   AF-A0A095XXH4-F1
#
_cell.length_a   1.000
_cell.length_b   1.000
_cell.length_c   1.000
_cell.angle_alpha   90.00
_cell.angle_beta   90.00
_cell.angle_gamma   90.00
#
_symmetry.space_group_name_H-M   'P 1'
#
loop_
_entity.id
_entity.type
_entity.pdbx_description
1 polymer ?
#
loop_
_entity_poly.entity_id
_entity_poly.type
_entity_poly.pdbx_seq_one_letter_code
_entity_poly.pdbx_strand_id
1 'polypeptide(L)'
;MKFKKSQIAVLLAMGMLVSSTSPTLADQANNPNVESISTTTDSNEIIANTTDQEAKLDPSSRLAAFLSSDQATMRIAGPGRVETSIEISKFENTKSKTVILADARNYPDALAASNLTKGRYSVILVQNQLTQAIIDEITRLEAEDLIILGGPNSISENIEKNLANIVGIKKVSRIAGDSRYDTCQKIFSQANKKTVVFASGEKFPDALATSSILDQAGLLLTKSNELPKAVEGALDELDHDNFLIVGGENSIQEGLATAISNQYNYNSHTRISGNNRYETSAKIGESLNSSTVILASGENFPDALAASTLAQKIDAPILLISKDQIDQSVIDYFKNHNIKKALVVGGQLSISDKTLANTERLTRGLDPIDNEAPKKPQPRPDVKPREPKPQPSKPEANRPNTGGKIINKVPYVSQLKPVYAPNGCEATSLLMGLKGKGYTNLDLRTFLNRMPKTSSNPAKGYVGSPYGNESRRFLTIDPEPLAKYGQRYGNVVNIQGAPIEDIIKEIQNGNTVVVYATLHWGPAYYKTLPIEGVPTRRIFNNHVILLTGYDPVKKAFYVADPYNHESDGANRSKPFFYWKSQAIVDRCYNYGNRRFAVVVR
;
A
#
# COMPACT_ATOMS: atom_id res chain seq x y z
N MET A 1 31.92 -41.42 18.42
CA MET A 1 31.33 -40.13 18.84
C MET A 1 29.93 -40.03 18.24
N LYS A 2 28.88 -40.07 19.05
CA LYS A 2 27.47 -40.04 18.63
C LYS A 2 27.06 -38.59 18.32
N PHE A 3 26.53 -38.33 17.13
CA PHE A 3 25.77 -37.10 16.84
C PHE A 3 24.28 -37.42 16.78
N LYS A 4 23.49 -36.65 17.54
CA LYS A 4 22.05 -36.82 17.73
C LYS A 4 21.29 -36.43 16.46
N LYS A 5 20.44 -37.34 15.98
CA LYS A 5 19.31 -37.08 15.09
C LYS A 5 18.18 -36.45 15.90
N SER A 6 17.74 -35.25 15.53
CA SER A 6 16.36 -34.78 15.71
C SER A 6 16.18 -33.51 14.90
N GLN A 7 15.08 -33.44 14.15
CA GLN A 7 14.69 -32.41 13.17
C GLN A 7 15.23 -32.67 11.76
N ILE A 8 14.45 -33.43 10.98
CA ILE A 8 14.18 -33.36 9.53
C ILE A 8 13.24 -34.56 9.29
N ALA A 9 11.92 -34.33 9.33
CA ALA A 9 10.89 -35.24 8.82
C ALA A 9 9.48 -34.64 9.03
N VAL A 10 9.11 -33.61 8.27
CA VAL A 10 7.71 -33.32 7.90
C VAL A 10 7.76 -32.60 6.55
N LEU A 11 7.72 -33.33 5.44
CA LEU A 11 7.19 -32.93 4.11
C LEU A 11 7.52 -33.95 2.98
N LEU A 12 7.63 -35.24 3.31
CA LEU A 12 7.89 -36.28 2.31
C LEU A 12 6.98 -37.49 2.56
N ALA A 13 5.70 -37.34 2.22
CA ALA A 13 4.78 -38.45 1.99
C ALA A 13 3.55 -37.97 1.20
N MET A 14 3.68 -37.79 -0.11
CA MET A 14 2.53 -37.73 -1.02
C MET A 14 2.96 -38.30 -2.37
N GLY A 15 2.55 -39.55 -2.63
CA GLY A 15 2.85 -40.25 -3.87
C GLY A 15 2.15 -41.61 -4.01
N MET A 16 1.08 -41.60 -4.81
CA MET A 16 0.49 -42.69 -5.61
C MET A 16 -0.16 -43.93 -4.96
N LEU A 17 -1.42 -44.17 -5.31
CA LEU A 17 -1.89 -45.43 -5.92
C LEU A 17 -3.25 -45.26 -6.63
N VAL A 18 -3.47 -46.11 -7.63
CA VAL A 18 -4.40 -45.99 -8.77
C VAL A 18 -5.47 -47.10 -8.74
N SER A 19 -6.68 -46.74 -9.19
CA SER A 19 -7.72 -47.52 -9.90
C SER A 19 -8.82 -48.35 -9.22
N SER A 20 -10.00 -48.19 -9.86
CA SER A 20 -11.11 -49.14 -10.11
C SER A 20 -12.13 -49.30 -8.95
N THR A 21 -13.46 -49.34 -9.14
CA THR A 21 -14.37 -49.68 -10.25
C THR A 21 -15.75 -49.00 -10.07
N SER A 22 -16.46 -48.70 -11.17
CA SER A 22 -17.92 -48.41 -11.18
C SER A 22 -18.77 -49.66 -10.85
N PRO A 23 -20.08 -49.50 -10.56
CA PRO A 23 -21.05 -49.73 -11.63
C PRO A 23 -22.27 -48.77 -11.66
N THR A 24 -22.86 -48.74 -12.85
CA THR A 24 -24.11 -48.11 -13.31
C THR A 24 -25.38 -48.91 -12.96
N LEU A 25 -26.54 -48.22 -12.93
CA LEU A 25 -27.88 -48.57 -13.51
C LEU A 25 -28.93 -47.66 -12.81
N ALA A 26 -29.50 -46.63 -13.43
CA ALA A 26 -30.61 -46.59 -14.42
C ALA A 26 -31.97 -47.04 -13.87
N ASP A 27 -32.94 -46.11 -13.74
CA ASP A 27 -34.27 -46.31 -14.32
C ASP A 27 -35.05 -45.00 -14.56
N GLN A 28 -35.89 -45.01 -15.60
CA GLN A 28 -36.61 -43.88 -16.21
C GLN A 28 -38.05 -43.71 -15.70
N ALA A 29 -38.64 -42.50 -15.84
CA ALA A 29 -40.01 -42.34 -16.40
C ALA A 29 -40.38 -40.85 -16.68
N ASN A 30 -40.92 -40.63 -17.89
CA ASN A 30 -41.44 -39.38 -18.46
C ASN A 30 -42.83 -38.97 -17.93
N ASN A 31 -43.20 -37.67 -17.96
CA ASN A 31 -44.11 -37.00 -18.95
C ASN A 31 -44.62 -35.59 -18.44
N PRO A 32 -45.30 -34.72 -19.22
CA PRO A 32 -44.86 -33.35 -19.47
C PRO A 32 -45.88 -32.24 -19.08
N ASN A 33 -45.50 -30.98 -19.30
CA ASN A 33 -46.35 -29.79 -19.43
C ASN A 33 -47.21 -29.35 -18.24
N VAL A 34 -46.64 -28.47 -17.39
CA VAL A 34 -47.33 -27.26 -16.89
C VAL A 34 -46.26 -26.17 -16.70
N GLU A 35 -46.15 -25.22 -17.64
CA GLU A 35 -45.42 -23.97 -17.40
C GLU A 35 -46.25 -23.10 -16.45
N SER A 36 -45.85 -23.06 -15.19
CA SER A 36 -46.14 -21.95 -14.29
C SER A 36 -44.80 -21.37 -13.85
N ILE A 37 -44.56 -20.11 -14.23
CA ILE A 37 -43.35 -19.37 -13.88
C ILE A 37 -43.38 -19.11 -12.37
N SER A 38 -42.70 -19.97 -11.61
CA SER A 38 -42.34 -19.72 -10.22
C SER A 38 -40.82 -19.51 -10.13
N THR A 39 -40.49 -18.35 -9.62
CA THR A 39 -39.14 -17.88 -9.34
C THR A 39 -38.47 -18.74 -8.27
N THR A 40 -37.44 -19.52 -8.61
CA THR A 40 -36.26 -19.86 -7.79
C THR A 40 -35.48 -21.02 -8.43
N THR A 41 -34.26 -20.78 -8.93
CA THR A 41 -33.10 -21.69 -8.74
C THR A 41 -31.81 -21.07 -9.30
N ASP A 42 -30.83 -20.94 -8.40
CA ASP A 42 -29.41 -21.26 -8.55
C ASP A 42 -28.72 -20.97 -9.90
N SER A 43 -27.90 -19.91 -9.90
CA SER A 43 -26.95 -19.61 -10.97
C SER A 43 -25.52 -19.41 -10.45
N ASN A 44 -25.18 -19.96 -9.28
CA ASN A 44 -23.92 -19.67 -8.58
C ASN A 44 -22.88 -20.80 -8.58
N GLU A 45 -22.90 -21.71 -9.54
CA GLU A 45 -21.70 -22.48 -9.87
C GLU A 45 -20.87 -21.72 -10.90
N ILE A 46 -19.87 -20.98 -10.41
CA ILE A 46 -18.75 -20.50 -11.24
C ILE A 46 -17.74 -21.64 -11.30
N ILE A 47 -18.02 -22.66 -12.11
CA ILE A 47 -16.98 -23.62 -12.51
C ILE A 47 -16.06 -22.84 -13.44
N ALA A 48 -14.96 -22.33 -12.91
CA ALA A 48 -13.81 -21.98 -13.73
C ALA A 48 -13.43 -23.26 -14.49
N ASN A 49 -13.68 -23.29 -15.80
CA ASN A 49 -13.50 -24.47 -16.66
C ASN A 49 -12.22 -25.23 -16.26
N THR A 50 -12.41 -26.45 -15.76
CA THR A 50 -11.33 -27.32 -15.27
C THR A 50 -10.49 -27.93 -16.39
N THR A 51 -10.61 -27.41 -17.61
CA THR A 51 -9.92 -27.87 -18.83
C THR A 51 -8.75 -26.98 -19.27
N ASP A 52 -8.36 -25.96 -18.51
CA ASP A 52 -7.15 -25.17 -18.84
C ASP A 52 -5.89 -26.02 -18.65
N GLN A 53 -5.53 -26.75 -19.71
CA GLN A 53 -4.23 -27.40 -19.95
C GLN A 53 -3.13 -26.41 -20.36
N GLU A 54 -3.40 -25.10 -20.29
CA GLU A 54 -2.39 -24.08 -20.56
C GLU A 54 -1.28 -24.11 -19.51
N ALA A 55 -0.04 -24.02 -19.99
CA ALA A 55 1.15 -23.97 -19.17
C ALA A 55 1.08 -22.78 -18.20
N LYS A 56 1.42 -23.02 -16.93
CA LYS A 56 1.40 -21.99 -15.87
C LYS A 56 2.25 -20.77 -16.25
N LEU A 57 3.36 -20.99 -16.97
CA LEU A 57 4.27 -19.96 -17.47
C LEU A 57 4.23 -19.90 -19.00
N ASP A 58 3.92 -18.73 -19.54
CA ASP A 58 4.05 -18.44 -20.97
C ASP A 58 5.52 -18.16 -21.32
N PRO A 59 6.15 -18.92 -22.23
CA PRO A 59 7.53 -18.72 -22.66
C PRO A 59 7.81 -17.33 -23.27
N SER A 60 6.79 -16.66 -23.81
CA SER A 60 6.90 -15.32 -24.40
C SER A 60 6.71 -14.18 -23.39
N SER A 61 6.37 -14.50 -22.13
CA SER A 61 6.21 -13.51 -21.07
C SER A 61 7.53 -12.87 -20.64
N ARG A 62 7.45 -11.65 -20.10
CA ARG A 62 8.62 -10.97 -19.50
C ARG A 62 9.15 -11.74 -18.29
N LEU A 63 8.29 -12.45 -17.57
CA LEU A 63 8.67 -13.34 -16.49
C LEU A 63 9.56 -14.49 -17.00
N ALA A 64 9.16 -15.19 -18.06
CA ALA A 64 9.98 -16.25 -18.64
C ALA A 64 11.34 -15.73 -19.14
N ALA A 65 11.35 -14.55 -19.77
CA ALA A 65 12.59 -13.88 -20.18
C ALA A 65 13.49 -13.55 -18.97
N PHE A 66 12.93 -13.02 -17.88
CA PHE A 66 13.69 -12.76 -16.66
C PHE A 66 14.27 -14.04 -16.06
N LEU A 67 13.48 -15.10 -15.93
CA LEU A 67 13.91 -16.37 -15.34
C LEU A 67 15.04 -17.04 -16.13
N SER A 68 15.05 -16.89 -17.45
CA SER A 68 16.09 -17.43 -18.34
C SER A 68 17.32 -16.52 -18.52
N SER A 69 17.24 -15.24 -18.17
CA SER A 69 18.35 -14.29 -18.28
C SER A 69 19.39 -14.40 -17.15
N ASP A 70 20.54 -13.73 -17.31
CA ASP A 70 21.52 -13.54 -16.22
C ASP A 70 21.13 -12.44 -15.22
N GLN A 71 20.00 -11.76 -15.44
CA GLN A 71 19.51 -10.72 -14.54
C GLN A 71 19.10 -11.35 -13.20
N ALA A 72 19.74 -10.93 -12.11
CA ALA A 72 19.48 -11.47 -10.76
C ALA A 72 18.27 -10.79 -10.08
N THR A 73 18.01 -9.52 -10.38
CA THR A 73 16.91 -8.79 -9.73
C THR A 73 16.09 -7.98 -10.73
N MET A 74 14.78 -7.90 -10.50
CA MET A 74 13.87 -7.09 -11.34
C MET A 74 12.84 -6.39 -10.46
N ARG A 75 12.73 -5.06 -10.59
CA ARG A 75 11.66 -4.29 -9.94
C ARG A 75 10.43 -4.24 -10.84
N ILE A 76 9.26 -4.55 -10.28
CA ILE A 76 7.96 -4.42 -10.94
C ILE A 76 7.13 -3.41 -10.15
N ALA A 77 6.83 -2.25 -10.75
CA ALA A 77 6.14 -1.17 -10.07
C ALA A 77 5.49 -0.19 -11.05
N GLY A 78 4.33 0.33 -10.67
CA GLY A 78 3.70 1.49 -11.29
C GLY A 78 3.75 2.73 -10.38
N PRO A 79 3.25 3.89 -10.84
CA PRO A 79 3.15 5.12 -10.04
C PRO A 79 2.21 5.01 -8.83
N GLY A 80 1.34 3.99 -8.79
CA GLY A 80 0.40 3.71 -7.70
C GLY A 80 0.04 2.24 -7.66
N ARG A 81 -0.74 1.82 -6.65
CA ARG A 81 -1.10 0.41 -6.43
C ARG A 81 -1.88 -0.23 -7.59
N VAL A 82 -2.75 0.53 -8.25
CA VAL A 82 -3.51 0.07 -9.42
C VAL A 82 -2.55 -0.18 -10.58
N GLU A 83 -1.71 0.79 -10.88
CA GLU A 83 -0.73 0.66 -11.96
C GLU A 83 0.32 -0.40 -11.65
N THR A 84 0.74 -0.59 -10.39
CA THR A 84 1.61 -1.71 -10.00
C THR A 84 0.94 -3.05 -10.31
N SER A 85 -0.36 -3.22 -10.02
CA SER A 85 -1.06 -4.48 -10.36
C SER A 85 -1.12 -4.73 -11.87
N ILE A 86 -1.28 -3.67 -12.67
CA ILE A 86 -1.22 -3.74 -14.14
C ILE A 86 0.19 -4.12 -14.60
N GLU A 87 1.24 -3.51 -14.03
CA GLU A 87 2.62 -3.84 -14.39
C GLU A 87 3.02 -5.27 -13.98
N ILE A 88 2.46 -5.81 -12.89
CA ILE A 88 2.59 -7.22 -12.54
C ILE A 88 1.92 -8.10 -13.59
N SER A 89 0.66 -7.79 -13.96
CA SER A 89 -0.07 -8.54 -14.98
C SER A 89 0.66 -8.59 -16.33
N LYS A 90 1.17 -7.43 -16.81
CA LYS A 90 2.03 -7.35 -18.01
C LYS A 90 3.32 -8.13 -17.90
N PHE A 91 3.86 -8.27 -16.69
CA PHE A 91 5.10 -8.99 -16.47
C PHE A 91 4.87 -10.51 -16.50
N GLU A 92 3.80 -10.97 -15.86
CA GLU A 92 3.53 -12.41 -15.66
C GLU A 92 2.78 -13.06 -16.82
N ASN A 93 1.96 -12.32 -17.58
CA ASN A 93 1.02 -12.87 -18.56
C ASN A 93 0.98 -12.06 -19.85
N THR A 94 1.08 -12.73 -21.00
CA THR A 94 0.70 -12.11 -22.29
C THR A 94 -0.82 -12.14 -22.48
N LYS A 95 -1.48 -13.23 -22.04
CA LYS A 95 -2.94 -13.42 -22.06
C LYS A 95 -3.43 -13.97 -20.72
N SER A 96 -4.70 -13.71 -20.40
CA SER A 96 -5.38 -14.27 -19.23
C SER A 96 -6.89 -14.21 -19.47
N LYS A 97 -7.51 -15.33 -19.83
CA LYS A 97 -8.96 -15.41 -20.11
C LYS A 97 -9.80 -14.97 -18.91
N THR A 98 -9.31 -15.22 -17.71
CA THR A 98 -9.96 -14.84 -16.46
C THR A 98 -9.13 -13.81 -15.71
N VAL A 99 -9.75 -12.68 -15.35
CA VAL A 99 -9.12 -11.63 -14.54
C VAL A 99 -9.88 -11.47 -13.22
N ILE A 100 -9.13 -11.40 -12.12
CA ILE A 100 -9.68 -11.17 -10.78
C ILE A 100 -9.52 -9.68 -10.44
N LEU A 101 -10.61 -9.05 -10.02
CA LEU A 101 -10.69 -7.65 -9.65
C LEU A 101 -10.87 -7.54 -8.13
N ALA A 102 -9.99 -6.78 -7.48
CA ALA A 102 -10.04 -6.59 -6.03
C ALA A 102 -9.84 -5.13 -5.63
N ASP A 103 -10.40 -4.72 -4.48
CA ASP A 103 -10.28 -3.34 -4.01
C ASP A 103 -8.84 -3.04 -3.58
N ALA A 104 -8.27 -2.00 -4.17
CA ALA A 104 -6.94 -1.55 -3.84
C ALA A 104 -6.86 -0.88 -2.46
N ARG A 105 -7.98 -0.44 -1.88
CA ARG A 105 -8.05 0.36 -0.64
C ARG A 105 -8.21 -0.51 0.60
N ASN A 106 -8.80 -1.70 0.45
CA ASN A 106 -9.12 -2.61 1.55
C ASN A 106 -8.61 -4.03 1.23
N TYR A 107 -7.78 -4.57 2.10
CA TYR A 107 -7.04 -5.80 1.87
C TYR A 107 -7.80 -7.14 2.02
N PRO A 108 -8.81 -7.30 2.90
CA PRO A 108 -9.25 -8.65 3.31
C PRO A 108 -9.85 -9.49 2.16
N ASP A 109 -10.75 -8.90 1.37
CA ASP A 109 -11.39 -9.59 0.26
C ASP A 109 -10.37 -9.92 -0.84
N ALA A 110 -9.39 -9.04 -0.99
CA ALA A 110 -8.32 -9.21 -1.96
C ALA A 110 -7.33 -10.29 -1.53
N LEU A 111 -7.00 -10.42 -0.23
CA LEU A 111 -6.10 -11.48 0.25
C LEU A 111 -6.61 -12.87 -0.14
N ALA A 112 -7.92 -13.08 -0.08
CA ALA A 112 -8.56 -14.33 -0.47
C ALA A 112 -8.45 -14.60 -1.99
N ALA A 113 -8.14 -13.61 -2.84
CA ALA A 113 -7.94 -13.80 -4.28
C ALA A 113 -6.92 -14.90 -4.58
N SER A 114 -5.91 -15.02 -3.73
CA SER A 114 -4.86 -16.05 -3.80
C SER A 114 -5.42 -17.49 -3.85
N ASN A 115 -6.60 -17.76 -3.28
CA ASN A 115 -7.27 -19.06 -3.41
C ASN A 115 -7.67 -19.38 -4.85
N LEU A 116 -7.99 -18.35 -5.65
CA LEU A 116 -8.54 -18.51 -7.00
C LEU A 116 -7.50 -18.33 -8.10
N THR A 117 -6.37 -17.66 -7.86
CA THR A 117 -5.46 -17.29 -8.96
C THR A 117 -4.90 -18.52 -9.69
N LYS A 118 -4.63 -19.63 -8.98
CA LYS A 118 -4.01 -20.86 -9.51
C LYS A 118 -2.69 -20.59 -10.27
N GLY A 119 -2.02 -19.47 -9.97
CA GLY A 119 -0.88 -18.96 -10.76
C GLY A 119 -1.21 -18.62 -12.23
N ARG A 120 -2.49 -18.46 -12.58
CA ARG A 120 -2.98 -18.24 -13.95
C ARG A 120 -3.73 -16.93 -14.11
N TYR A 121 -4.63 -16.62 -13.18
CA TYR A 121 -5.53 -15.47 -13.29
C TYR A 121 -4.86 -14.22 -12.72
N SER A 122 -4.76 -13.19 -13.56
CA SER A 122 -4.16 -11.92 -13.15
C SER A 122 -5.04 -11.24 -12.10
N VAL A 123 -4.42 -10.68 -11.06
CA VAL A 123 -5.12 -9.86 -10.06
C VAL A 123 -4.91 -8.38 -10.39
N ILE A 124 -5.98 -7.70 -10.80
CA ILE A 124 -5.99 -6.27 -11.09
C ILE A 124 -6.70 -5.52 -9.97
N LEU A 125 -6.04 -4.50 -9.42
CA LEU A 125 -6.59 -3.70 -8.34
C LEU A 125 -7.46 -2.56 -8.88
N VAL A 126 -8.58 -2.31 -8.21
CA VAL A 126 -9.54 -1.24 -8.55
C VAL A 126 -9.72 -0.32 -7.35
N GLN A 127 -9.86 1.00 -7.58
CA GLN A 127 -10.14 1.98 -6.53
C GLN A 127 -11.57 2.52 -6.66
N ASN A 128 -11.72 3.83 -6.84
CA ASN A 128 -13.00 4.52 -6.82
C ASN A 128 -13.73 4.52 -8.18
N GLN A 129 -13.01 4.20 -9.26
CA GLN A 129 -13.51 4.22 -10.62
C GLN A 129 -12.75 3.22 -11.49
N LEU A 130 -13.42 2.75 -12.54
CA LEU A 130 -12.78 2.01 -13.62
C LEU A 130 -11.98 2.99 -14.47
N THR A 131 -10.66 2.87 -14.49
CA THR A 131 -9.77 3.74 -15.28
C THR A 131 -9.54 3.14 -16.66
N GLN A 132 -9.17 3.98 -17.64
CA GLN A 132 -8.83 3.50 -18.98
C GLN A 132 -7.66 2.49 -18.93
N ALA A 133 -6.68 2.70 -18.04
CA ALA A 133 -5.58 1.76 -17.88
C ALA A 133 -6.02 0.35 -17.45
N ILE A 134 -7.08 0.23 -16.63
CA ILE A 134 -7.66 -1.08 -16.27
C ILE A 134 -8.36 -1.69 -17.49
N ILE A 135 -9.14 -0.91 -18.23
CA ILE A 135 -9.83 -1.36 -19.45
C ILE A 135 -8.80 -1.86 -20.48
N ASP A 136 -7.77 -1.05 -20.75
CA ASP A 136 -6.70 -1.38 -21.69
C ASP A 136 -5.99 -2.67 -21.29
N GLU A 137 -5.76 -2.89 -19.98
CA GLU A 137 -5.11 -4.11 -19.50
C GLU A 137 -6.03 -5.34 -19.64
N ILE A 138 -7.31 -5.22 -19.31
CA ILE A 138 -8.31 -6.28 -19.52
C ILE A 138 -8.39 -6.64 -21.02
N THR A 139 -8.40 -5.65 -21.90
CA THR A 139 -8.40 -5.85 -23.35
C THR A 139 -7.08 -6.47 -23.84
N ARG A 140 -5.92 -6.02 -23.33
CA ARG A 140 -4.60 -6.57 -23.67
C ARG A 140 -4.50 -8.05 -23.31
N LEU A 141 -5.08 -8.45 -22.17
CA LEU A 141 -5.11 -9.84 -21.72
C LEU A 141 -6.05 -10.73 -22.54
N GLU A 142 -6.87 -10.14 -23.43
CA GLU A 142 -7.97 -10.82 -24.13
C GLU A 142 -8.89 -11.54 -23.14
N ALA A 143 -9.18 -10.90 -22.00
CA ALA A 143 -10.03 -11.48 -20.98
C ALA A 143 -11.46 -11.67 -21.49
N GLU A 144 -12.10 -12.76 -21.07
CA GLU A 144 -13.50 -13.07 -21.36
C GLU A 144 -14.33 -13.12 -20.07
N ASP A 145 -13.71 -13.55 -18.96
CA ASP A 145 -14.35 -13.73 -17.66
C ASP A 145 -13.71 -12.80 -16.61
N LEU A 146 -14.55 -12.03 -15.92
CA LEU A 146 -14.12 -11.15 -14.83
C LEU A 146 -14.73 -11.59 -13.51
N ILE A 147 -13.90 -11.73 -12.47
CA ILE A 147 -14.31 -12.09 -11.12
C ILE A 147 -14.06 -10.92 -10.18
N ILE A 148 -15.11 -10.28 -9.69
CA ILE A 148 -15.06 -9.20 -8.70
C ILE A 148 -15.09 -9.81 -7.30
N LEU A 149 -14.12 -9.45 -6.47
CA LEU A 149 -14.06 -9.87 -5.07
C LEU A 149 -14.53 -8.74 -4.14
N GLY A 150 -15.41 -9.10 -3.21
CA GLY A 150 -15.97 -8.19 -2.22
C GLY A 150 -17.28 -7.52 -2.67
N GLY A 151 -18.00 -6.95 -1.70
CA GLY A 151 -19.30 -6.34 -1.94
C GLY A 151 -19.25 -4.98 -2.66
N PRO A 152 -20.41 -4.36 -2.93
CA PRO A 152 -20.53 -3.06 -3.59
C PRO A 152 -19.77 -1.91 -2.91
N ASN A 153 -19.52 -2.01 -1.59
CA ASN A 153 -18.71 -1.03 -0.85
C ASN A 153 -17.21 -1.11 -1.22
N SER A 154 -16.73 -2.29 -1.59
CA SER A 154 -15.35 -2.52 -2.04
C SER A 154 -15.22 -2.14 -3.52
N ILE A 155 -16.04 -2.73 -4.39
CA ILE A 155 -16.12 -2.40 -5.82
C ILE A 155 -17.58 -2.14 -6.18
N SER A 156 -17.93 -0.90 -6.51
CA SER A 156 -19.33 -0.49 -6.75
C SER A 156 -20.00 -1.23 -7.90
N GLU A 157 -21.33 -1.36 -7.85
CA GLU A 157 -22.14 -1.89 -8.96
C GLU A 157 -21.98 -1.09 -10.26
N ASN A 158 -21.67 0.21 -10.17
CA ASN A 158 -21.39 1.02 -11.35
C ASN A 158 -20.10 0.56 -12.05
N ILE A 159 -19.07 0.19 -11.30
CA ILE A 159 -17.85 -0.39 -11.86
C ILE A 159 -18.17 -1.74 -12.49
N GLU A 160 -18.93 -2.60 -11.81
CA GLU A 160 -19.36 -3.91 -12.33
C GLU A 160 -20.11 -3.79 -13.67
N LYS A 161 -21.10 -2.89 -13.76
CA LYS A 161 -21.83 -2.61 -14.99
C LYS A 161 -20.90 -2.11 -16.11
N ASN A 162 -19.94 -1.24 -15.78
CA ASN A 162 -18.99 -0.73 -16.76
C ASN A 162 -18.00 -1.82 -17.24
N LEU A 163 -17.61 -2.75 -16.36
CA LEU A 163 -16.78 -3.90 -16.72
C LEU A 163 -17.51 -4.83 -17.70
N ALA A 164 -18.81 -5.07 -17.49
CA ALA A 164 -19.63 -5.90 -18.38
C ALA A 164 -19.81 -5.29 -19.79
N ASN A 165 -19.61 -3.98 -19.93
CA ASN A 165 -19.70 -3.28 -21.22
C ASN A 165 -18.36 -3.25 -22.00
N ILE A 166 -17.27 -3.79 -21.45
CA ILE A 166 -16.00 -3.89 -22.15
C ILE A 166 -16.14 -4.93 -23.28
N VAL A 167 -15.73 -4.55 -24.49
CA VAL A 167 -15.75 -5.45 -25.66
C VAL A 167 -14.92 -6.70 -25.38
N GLY A 168 -15.51 -7.88 -25.62
CA GLY A 168 -14.85 -9.19 -25.41
C GLY A 168 -15.24 -9.89 -24.10
N ILE A 169 -15.76 -9.14 -23.12
CA ILE A 169 -16.23 -9.73 -21.85
C ILE A 169 -17.53 -10.50 -22.08
N LYS A 170 -17.52 -11.77 -21.68
CA LYS A 170 -18.67 -12.69 -21.75
C LYS A 170 -19.37 -12.81 -20.40
N LYS A 171 -18.61 -12.78 -19.32
CA LYS A 171 -19.15 -12.94 -17.95
C LYS A 171 -18.46 -12.01 -16.97
N VAL A 172 -19.27 -11.34 -16.15
CA VAL A 172 -18.80 -10.67 -14.94
C VAL A 172 -19.50 -11.35 -13.77
N SER A 173 -18.72 -11.83 -12.81
CA SER A 173 -19.22 -12.52 -11.62
C SER A 173 -18.72 -11.84 -10.37
N ARG A 174 -19.52 -11.79 -9.32
CA ARG A 174 -19.12 -11.22 -8.03
C ARG A 174 -19.15 -12.28 -6.95
N ILE A 175 -18.07 -12.38 -6.19
CA ILE A 175 -17.98 -13.21 -4.99
C ILE A 175 -17.90 -12.27 -3.79
N ALA A 176 -18.99 -12.20 -3.03
CA ALA A 176 -19.12 -11.27 -1.92
C ALA A 176 -19.92 -11.87 -0.78
N GLY A 177 -19.55 -11.45 0.42
CA GLY A 177 -20.20 -11.78 1.67
C GLY A 177 -20.50 -10.57 2.54
N ASP A 178 -21.24 -10.79 3.61
CA ASP A 178 -21.58 -9.75 4.59
C ASP A 178 -20.36 -9.26 5.36
N SER A 179 -19.30 -10.07 5.39
CA SER A 179 -18.03 -9.74 6.02
C SER A 179 -16.84 -10.29 5.22
N ARG A 180 -15.63 -9.89 5.63
CA ARG A 180 -14.38 -10.45 5.09
C ARG A 180 -14.26 -11.95 5.28
N TYR A 181 -14.86 -12.48 6.34
CA TYR A 181 -14.83 -13.90 6.67
C TYR A 181 -15.78 -14.68 5.75
N ASP A 182 -16.98 -14.15 5.53
CA ASP A 182 -17.96 -14.71 4.58
C ASP A 182 -17.46 -14.65 3.13
N THR A 183 -16.89 -13.50 2.73
CA THR A 183 -16.28 -13.34 1.40
C THR A 183 -15.14 -14.34 1.20
N CYS A 184 -14.23 -14.46 2.18
CA CYS A 184 -13.12 -15.41 2.09
C CYS A 184 -13.60 -16.86 2.03
N GLN A 185 -14.65 -17.22 2.78
CA GLN A 185 -15.20 -18.56 2.75
C GLN A 185 -15.84 -18.90 1.39
N LYS A 186 -16.65 -17.99 0.82
CA LYS A 186 -17.23 -18.19 -0.52
C LYS A 186 -16.16 -18.35 -1.60
N ILE A 187 -15.09 -17.55 -1.50
CA ILE A 187 -13.92 -17.66 -2.38
C ILE A 187 -13.22 -19.02 -2.21
N PHE A 188 -13.06 -19.48 -0.97
CA PHE A 188 -12.46 -20.78 -0.65
C PHE A 188 -13.27 -21.95 -1.23
N SER A 189 -14.59 -21.96 -1.06
CA SER A 189 -15.45 -23.03 -1.62
C SER A 189 -15.36 -23.10 -3.15
N GLN A 190 -15.28 -21.94 -3.84
CA GLN A 190 -15.09 -21.92 -5.29
C GLN A 190 -13.70 -22.38 -5.75
N ALA A 191 -12.69 -22.26 -4.87
CA ALA A 191 -11.33 -22.70 -5.18
C ALA A 191 -11.16 -24.23 -5.13
N ASN A 192 -12.09 -24.94 -4.49
CA ASN A 192 -12.10 -26.40 -4.31
C ASN A 192 -10.76 -26.94 -3.78
N LYS A 193 -10.30 -26.36 -2.66
CA LYS A 193 -9.01 -26.68 -2.06
C LYS A 193 -9.12 -27.84 -1.08
N LYS A 194 -8.09 -28.69 -1.06
CA LYS A 194 -8.02 -29.92 -0.28
C LYS A 194 -7.18 -29.79 1.00
N THR A 195 -6.98 -28.60 1.52
CA THR A 195 -6.41 -28.40 2.87
C THR A 195 -6.57 -26.93 3.20
N VAL A 196 -6.61 -26.62 4.49
CA VAL A 196 -6.92 -25.28 4.98
C VAL A 196 -5.72 -24.66 5.70
N VAL A 197 -5.50 -23.39 5.36
CA VAL A 197 -4.60 -22.48 6.06
C VAL A 197 -5.46 -21.42 6.75
N PHE A 198 -5.36 -21.31 8.06
CA PHE A 198 -5.96 -20.23 8.82
C PHE A 198 -4.97 -19.08 9.01
N ALA A 199 -5.44 -17.86 8.74
CA ALA A 199 -4.71 -16.64 9.06
C ALA A 199 -5.67 -15.59 9.64
N SER A 200 -5.10 -14.59 10.33
CA SER A 200 -5.91 -13.56 10.96
C SER A 200 -6.55 -12.63 9.92
N GLY A 201 -7.87 -12.50 9.96
CA GLY A 201 -8.60 -11.48 9.20
C GLY A 201 -8.42 -10.07 9.76
N GLU A 202 -7.86 -9.94 10.97
CA GLU A 202 -7.64 -8.68 11.71
C GLU A 202 -6.24 -8.11 11.45
N LYS A 203 -5.28 -8.94 11.01
CA LYS A 203 -3.87 -8.59 10.75
C LYS A 203 -3.40 -9.17 9.42
N PHE A 204 -3.17 -8.30 8.44
CA PHE A 204 -2.83 -8.71 7.08
C PHE A 204 -1.44 -9.35 6.84
N PRO A 205 -0.33 -8.99 7.54
CA PRO A 205 1.00 -9.35 7.04
C PRO A 205 1.26 -10.85 6.99
N ASP A 206 0.81 -11.60 8.00
CA ASP A 206 0.99 -13.05 8.07
C ASP A 206 0.16 -13.75 6.98
N ALA A 207 -1.10 -13.32 6.80
CA ALA A 207 -2.00 -13.83 5.76
C ALA A 207 -1.53 -13.53 4.33
N LEU A 208 -0.79 -12.44 4.14
CA LEU A 208 -0.31 -12.03 2.82
C LEU A 208 0.78 -12.97 2.29
N ALA A 209 1.72 -13.35 3.16
CA ALA A 209 2.83 -14.23 2.81
C ALA A 209 2.39 -15.68 2.52
N THR A 210 1.18 -16.09 2.92
CA THR A 210 0.66 -17.42 2.59
C THR A 210 0.37 -17.60 1.11
N SER A 211 0.21 -16.52 0.34
CA SER A 211 -0.16 -16.58 -1.08
C SER A 211 0.65 -17.59 -1.90
N SER A 212 1.95 -17.76 -1.58
CA SER A 212 2.84 -18.69 -2.27
C SER A 212 2.59 -20.18 -2.00
N ILE A 213 1.88 -20.53 -0.92
CA ILE A 213 1.58 -21.91 -0.54
C ILE A 213 0.11 -22.30 -0.80
N LEU A 214 -0.71 -21.36 -1.29
CA LEU A 214 -2.14 -21.55 -1.54
C LEU A 214 -2.48 -22.22 -2.88
N ASP A 215 -1.49 -22.73 -3.62
CA ASP A 215 -1.79 -23.61 -4.75
C ASP A 215 -2.30 -24.98 -4.25
N GLN A 216 -1.71 -25.49 -3.16
CA GLN A 216 -2.01 -26.79 -2.57
C GLN A 216 -3.02 -26.74 -1.42
N ALA A 217 -3.25 -25.56 -0.85
CA ALA A 217 -4.19 -25.33 0.25
C ALA A 217 -5.03 -24.07 0.01
N GLY A 218 -6.11 -23.88 0.74
CA GLY A 218 -6.94 -22.69 0.69
C GLY A 218 -6.88 -21.89 1.99
N LEU A 219 -6.94 -20.57 1.87
CA LEU A 219 -6.97 -19.63 2.97
C LEU A 219 -8.39 -19.47 3.49
N LEU A 220 -8.56 -19.60 4.80
CA LEU A 220 -9.71 -19.11 5.55
C LEU A 220 -9.24 -18.10 6.59
N LEU A 221 -10.02 -17.03 6.78
CA LEU A 221 -9.70 -15.98 7.75
C LEU A 221 -10.41 -16.24 9.07
N THR A 222 -9.72 -16.04 10.20
CA THR A 222 -10.31 -16.10 11.55
C THR A 222 -10.14 -14.79 12.30
N LYS A 223 -10.86 -14.61 13.40
CA LYS A 223 -10.48 -13.63 14.41
C LYS A 223 -9.36 -14.21 15.29
N SER A 224 -8.81 -13.39 16.18
CA SER A 224 -7.73 -13.84 17.08
C SER A 224 -8.12 -14.98 18.03
N ASN A 225 -9.36 -15.03 18.52
CA ASN A 225 -9.80 -15.99 19.52
C ASN A 225 -11.16 -16.65 19.21
N GLU A 226 -11.69 -16.43 18.00
CA GLU A 226 -13.02 -16.88 17.60
C GLU A 226 -13.00 -17.33 16.14
N LEU A 227 -13.58 -18.50 15.86
CA LEU A 227 -13.88 -18.97 14.51
C LEU A 227 -15.19 -18.30 14.07
N PRO A 228 -15.21 -17.46 13.02
CA PRO A 228 -16.45 -16.86 12.56
C PRO A 228 -17.41 -17.93 12.04
N LYS A 229 -18.70 -17.81 12.34
CA LYS A 229 -19.75 -18.76 11.91
C LYS A 229 -19.74 -19.07 10.40
N ALA A 230 -19.42 -18.08 9.56
CA ALA A 230 -19.33 -18.29 8.11
C ALA A 230 -18.22 -19.29 7.73
N VAL A 231 -17.15 -19.37 8.52
CA VAL A 231 -16.01 -20.28 8.30
C VAL A 231 -16.34 -21.69 8.76
N GLU A 232 -17.15 -21.85 9.82
CA GLU A 232 -17.59 -23.14 10.34
C GLU A 232 -18.18 -24.03 9.24
N GLY A 233 -19.08 -23.48 8.41
CA GLY A 233 -19.72 -24.23 7.33
C GLY A 233 -18.78 -24.69 6.22
N ALA A 234 -17.62 -24.03 6.03
CA ALA A 234 -16.61 -24.52 5.09
C ALA A 234 -15.77 -25.67 5.64
N LEU A 235 -15.67 -25.82 6.95
CA LEU A 235 -14.88 -26.90 7.56
C LEU A 235 -15.62 -28.24 7.52
N ASP A 236 -16.95 -28.21 7.58
CA ASP A 236 -17.78 -29.42 7.46
C ASP A 236 -17.63 -30.11 6.09
N GLU A 237 -17.24 -29.36 5.05
CA GLU A 237 -17.07 -29.85 3.68
C GLU A 237 -15.64 -30.38 3.39
N LEU A 238 -14.70 -30.26 4.34
CA LEU A 238 -13.29 -30.60 4.15
C LEU A 238 -12.94 -31.96 4.75
N ASP A 239 -12.56 -32.91 3.89
CA ASP A 239 -12.08 -34.24 4.29
C ASP A 239 -10.55 -34.26 4.54
N HIS A 240 -10.09 -33.60 5.62
CA HIS A 240 -8.65 -33.49 5.94
C HIS A 240 -8.32 -33.77 7.40
N ASP A 241 -7.17 -34.42 7.60
CA ASP A 241 -6.65 -34.78 8.92
C ASP A 241 -5.97 -33.62 9.66
N ASN A 242 -5.50 -32.60 8.96
CA ASN A 242 -4.68 -31.54 9.55
C ASN A 242 -4.93 -30.16 8.91
N PHE A 243 -4.62 -29.10 9.66
CA PHE A 243 -4.61 -27.73 9.15
C PHE A 243 -3.35 -26.95 9.55
N LEU A 244 -3.12 -25.85 8.84
CA LEU A 244 -2.02 -24.93 9.11
C LEU A 244 -2.56 -23.62 9.71
N ILE A 245 -1.91 -23.10 10.73
CA ILE A 245 -2.06 -21.73 11.22
C ILE A 245 -0.86 -20.92 10.79
N VAL A 246 -1.11 -19.74 10.22
CA VAL A 246 -0.07 -18.76 9.92
C VAL A 246 -0.27 -17.51 10.76
N GLY A 247 0.79 -17.19 11.52
CA GLY A 247 0.81 -16.08 12.47
C GLY A 247 0.99 -16.55 13.91
N GLY A 248 1.60 -15.68 14.72
CA GLY A 248 1.83 -15.96 16.14
C GLY A 248 0.55 -15.97 16.97
N GLU A 249 0.65 -16.30 18.26
CA GLU A 249 -0.50 -16.34 19.18
C GLU A 249 -1.23 -15.00 19.35
N ASN A 250 -0.52 -13.89 19.13
CA ASN A 250 -1.13 -12.57 19.08
C ASN A 250 -2.05 -12.36 17.87
N SER A 251 -1.90 -13.16 16.81
CA SER A 251 -2.72 -13.11 15.59
C SER A 251 -3.83 -14.14 15.64
N ILE A 252 -3.52 -15.37 16.06
CA ILE A 252 -4.47 -16.48 16.27
C ILE A 252 -4.03 -17.22 17.53
N GLN A 253 -4.82 -17.16 18.60
CA GLN A 253 -4.51 -17.79 19.88
C GLN A 253 -4.48 -19.32 19.75
N GLU A 254 -3.64 -19.97 20.55
CA GLU A 254 -3.54 -21.44 20.58
C GLU A 254 -4.82 -22.10 21.10
N GLY A 255 -5.55 -21.42 22.00
CA GLY A 255 -6.86 -21.88 22.46
C GLY A 255 -7.87 -22.02 21.31
N LEU A 256 -7.87 -21.11 20.33
CA LEU A 256 -8.72 -21.22 19.14
C LEU A 256 -8.29 -22.40 18.26
N ALA A 257 -6.98 -22.57 18.04
CA ALA A 257 -6.43 -23.69 17.27
C ALA A 257 -6.88 -25.04 17.85
N THR A 258 -6.75 -25.19 19.16
CA THR A 258 -7.14 -26.40 19.89
C THR A 258 -8.65 -26.62 19.83
N ALA A 259 -9.45 -25.55 19.94
CA ALA A 259 -10.91 -25.63 19.79
C ALA A 259 -11.32 -26.13 18.40
N ILE A 260 -10.68 -25.62 17.33
CA ILE A 260 -10.92 -26.08 15.95
C ILE A 260 -10.55 -27.56 15.81
N SER A 261 -9.37 -27.97 16.29
CA SER A 261 -8.96 -29.38 16.24
C SER A 261 -9.97 -30.31 16.92
N ASN A 262 -10.43 -29.96 18.12
CA ASN A 262 -11.37 -30.77 18.89
C ASN A 262 -12.78 -30.78 18.28
N GLN A 263 -13.27 -29.64 17.78
CA GLN A 263 -14.63 -29.52 17.27
C GLN A 263 -14.80 -30.23 15.92
N TYR A 264 -13.79 -30.21 15.07
CA TYR A 264 -13.83 -30.74 13.70
C TYR A 264 -13.00 -32.03 13.53
N ASN A 265 -12.56 -32.66 14.62
CA ASN A 265 -11.80 -33.91 14.64
C ASN A 265 -10.51 -33.90 13.79
N TYR A 266 -9.81 -32.77 13.72
CA TYR A 266 -8.47 -32.76 13.11
C TYR A 266 -7.47 -33.48 14.03
N ASN A 267 -6.65 -34.36 13.46
CA ASN A 267 -5.61 -35.11 14.17
C ASN A 267 -4.55 -34.19 14.78
N SER A 268 -4.17 -33.13 14.05
CA SER A 268 -3.23 -32.11 14.54
C SER A 268 -3.35 -30.80 13.77
N HIS A 269 -2.69 -29.76 14.28
CA HIS A 269 -2.45 -28.54 13.55
C HIS A 269 -0.97 -28.13 13.66
N THR A 270 -0.48 -27.47 12.63
CA THR A 270 0.87 -26.89 12.61
C THR A 270 0.77 -25.37 12.66
N ARG A 271 1.71 -24.70 13.33
CA ARG A 271 1.80 -23.24 13.35
C ARG A 271 3.11 -22.76 12.72
N ILE A 272 3.00 -21.89 11.72
CA ILE A 272 4.13 -21.14 11.17
C ILE A 272 4.05 -19.70 11.66
N SER A 273 5.04 -19.29 12.46
CA SER A 273 5.13 -17.92 12.96
C SER A 273 6.57 -17.52 13.30
N GLY A 274 6.86 -16.22 13.17
CA GLY A 274 8.10 -15.58 13.62
C GLY A 274 7.84 -14.47 14.63
N ASN A 275 8.91 -13.88 15.15
CA ASN A 275 8.84 -12.74 16.08
C ASN A 275 8.28 -11.48 15.41
N ASN A 276 8.37 -11.40 14.08
CA ASN A 276 7.84 -10.32 13.27
C ASN A 276 7.37 -10.85 11.90
N ARG A 277 6.71 -9.98 11.12
CA ARG A 277 6.15 -10.33 9.80
C ARG A 277 7.19 -10.81 8.78
N TYR A 278 8.43 -10.35 8.91
CA TYR A 278 9.53 -10.71 8.01
C TYR A 278 9.99 -12.13 8.30
N GLU A 279 10.19 -12.46 9.58
CA GLU A 279 10.52 -13.82 10.02
C GLU A 279 9.39 -14.82 9.72
N THR A 280 8.12 -14.44 9.93
CA THR A 280 6.98 -15.28 9.52
C THR A 280 7.03 -15.58 8.03
N SER A 281 7.28 -14.56 7.18
CA SER A 281 7.37 -14.76 5.72
C SER A 281 8.54 -15.66 5.31
N ALA A 282 9.70 -15.54 5.98
CA ALA A 282 10.85 -16.41 5.75
C ALA A 282 10.52 -17.88 6.11
N LYS A 283 9.87 -18.12 7.25
CA LYS A 283 9.46 -19.47 7.68
C LYS A 283 8.39 -20.08 6.78
N ILE A 284 7.45 -19.29 6.27
CA ILE A 284 6.52 -19.77 5.23
C ILE A 284 7.32 -20.20 3.99
N GLY A 285 8.32 -19.41 3.60
CA GLY A 285 9.18 -19.73 2.48
C GLY A 285 10.01 -21.01 2.65
N GLU A 286 10.26 -21.49 3.87
CA GLU A 286 10.97 -22.77 4.10
C GLU A 286 10.17 -23.98 3.62
N SER A 287 8.86 -23.83 3.44
CA SER A 287 8.01 -24.87 2.83
C SER A 287 8.11 -24.95 1.31
N LEU A 288 8.83 -24.02 0.67
CA LEU A 288 9.01 -23.93 -0.77
C LEU A 288 10.47 -24.13 -1.15
N ASN A 289 10.72 -24.93 -2.18
CA ASN A 289 12.06 -25.13 -2.74
C ASN A 289 12.23 -24.31 -4.02
N SER A 290 12.58 -23.04 -3.87
CA SER A 290 12.79 -22.13 -5.00
C SER A 290 14.09 -21.36 -4.89
N SER A 291 14.80 -21.21 -6.01
CA SER A 291 15.96 -20.32 -6.14
C SER A 291 15.57 -18.88 -6.50
N THR A 292 14.27 -18.63 -6.67
CA THR A 292 13.70 -17.31 -6.94
C THR A 292 12.81 -16.92 -5.77
N VAL A 293 12.85 -15.65 -5.37
CA VAL A 293 11.94 -15.10 -4.37
C VAL A 293 11.20 -13.89 -4.91
N ILE A 294 10.03 -13.61 -4.35
CA ILE A 294 9.32 -12.36 -4.55
C ILE A 294 9.47 -11.54 -3.28
N LEU A 295 10.03 -10.33 -3.41
CA LEU A 295 10.12 -9.38 -2.31
C LEU A 295 9.01 -8.36 -2.42
N ALA A 296 8.27 -8.18 -1.34
CA ALA A 296 7.24 -7.15 -1.26
C ALA A 296 7.30 -6.42 0.08
N SER A 297 6.69 -5.24 0.14
CA SER A 297 6.68 -4.46 1.39
C SER A 297 5.87 -5.18 2.46
N GLY A 298 6.49 -5.43 3.61
CA GLY A 298 5.77 -5.85 4.80
C GLY A 298 5.00 -4.69 5.45
N GLU A 299 5.24 -3.44 5.06
CA GLU A 299 4.64 -2.25 5.66
C GLU A 299 3.34 -1.82 4.94
N ASN A 300 3.17 -2.25 3.69
CA ASN A 300 2.01 -1.91 2.85
C ASN A 300 1.58 -3.12 2.00
N PHE A 301 0.29 -3.45 2.02
CA PHE A 301 -0.24 -4.69 1.42
C PHE A 301 -0.48 -4.71 -0.11
N PRO A 302 -0.83 -3.60 -0.81
CA PRO A 302 -1.42 -3.73 -2.15
C PRO A 302 -0.48 -4.33 -3.20
N ASP A 303 0.81 -4.01 -3.11
CA ASP A 303 1.82 -4.48 -4.07
C ASP A 303 2.05 -6.00 -3.91
N ALA A 304 2.15 -6.48 -2.68
CA ALA A 304 2.33 -7.90 -2.37
C ALA A 304 1.11 -8.74 -2.76
N LEU A 305 -0.09 -8.18 -2.57
CA LEU A 305 -1.36 -8.81 -2.88
C LEU A 305 -1.48 -9.10 -4.38
N ALA A 306 -1.14 -8.13 -5.23
CA ALA A 306 -1.16 -8.29 -6.67
C ALA A 306 -0.08 -9.27 -7.16
N ALA A 307 0.96 -9.54 -6.34
CA ALA A 307 2.00 -10.53 -6.65
C ALA A 307 1.62 -11.98 -6.28
N SER A 308 0.41 -12.23 -5.78
CA SER A 308 -0.05 -13.58 -5.41
C SER A 308 -0.03 -14.55 -6.59
N THR A 309 -0.55 -14.12 -7.75
CA THR A 309 -0.51 -14.90 -9.00
C THR A 309 0.92 -15.21 -9.41
N LEU A 310 1.80 -14.21 -9.38
CA LEU A 310 3.22 -14.37 -9.67
C LEU A 310 3.89 -15.42 -8.76
N ALA A 311 3.61 -15.38 -7.44
CA ALA A 311 4.18 -16.31 -6.47
C ALA A 311 3.79 -17.76 -6.75
N GLN A 312 2.50 -17.98 -6.98
CA GLN A 312 2.00 -19.31 -7.34
C GLN A 312 2.54 -19.73 -8.71
N LYS A 313 2.61 -18.83 -9.70
CA LYS A 313 3.03 -19.13 -11.07
C LYS A 313 4.43 -19.76 -11.17
N ILE A 314 5.36 -19.34 -10.31
CA ILE A 314 6.75 -19.81 -10.32
C ILE A 314 7.14 -20.56 -9.03
N ASP A 315 6.15 -20.96 -8.24
CA ASP A 315 6.30 -21.67 -6.96
C ASP A 315 7.36 -21.00 -6.05
N ALA A 316 7.35 -19.67 -6.00
CA ALA A 316 8.32 -18.85 -5.28
C ALA A 316 7.71 -18.23 -4.02
N PRO A 317 8.47 -18.16 -2.91
CA PRO A 317 7.99 -17.53 -1.68
C PRO A 317 7.83 -16.02 -1.84
N ILE A 318 6.82 -15.45 -1.18
CA ILE A 318 6.75 -14.01 -0.92
C ILE A 318 7.45 -13.72 0.40
N LEU A 319 8.61 -13.09 0.34
CA LEU A 319 9.33 -12.59 1.50
C LEU A 319 9.01 -11.11 1.72
N LEU A 320 8.58 -10.78 2.93
CA LEU A 320 8.27 -9.41 3.29
C LEU A 320 9.57 -8.69 3.71
N ILE A 321 9.70 -7.42 3.31
CA ILE A 321 10.83 -6.55 3.68
C ILE A 321 10.36 -5.16 4.10
N SER A 322 11.17 -4.44 4.86
CA SER A 322 10.93 -3.01 5.17
C SER A 322 11.38 -2.14 4.00
N LYS A 323 10.86 -0.92 3.93
CA LYS A 323 11.25 0.07 2.91
C LYS A 323 12.76 0.25 2.81
N ASP A 324 13.46 0.39 3.94
CA ASP A 324 14.87 0.80 4.02
C ASP A 324 15.78 -0.24 4.69
N GLN A 325 15.25 -1.44 4.97
CA GLN A 325 15.99 -2.50 5.65
C GLN A 325 15.49 -3.90 5.25
N ILE A 326 16.42 -4.83 5.10
CA ILE A 326 16.15 -6.27 5.02
C ILE A 326 16.34 -6.86 6.42
N ASP A 327 15.32 -7.51 6.96
CA ASP A 327 15.40 -8.17 8.28
C ASP A 327 16.42 -9.33 8.24
N GLN A 328 17.05 -9.61 9.37
CA GLN A 328 18.07 -10.67 9.45
C GLN A 328 17.50 -12.04 9.05
N SER A 329 16.25 -12.33 9.41
CA SER A 329 15.58 -13.58 9.01
C SER A 329 15.49 -13.76 7.49
N VAL A 330 15.30 -12.67 6.75
CA VAL A 330 15.27 -12.67 5.27
C VAL A 330 16.68 -12.81 4.72
N ILE A 331 17.68 -12.17 5.32
CA ILE A 331 19.10 -12.35 4.93
C ILE A 331 19.52 -13.82 5.08
N ASP A 332 19.17 -14.42 6.22
CA ASP A 332 19.49 -15.82 6.51
C ASP A 332 18.76 -16.77 5.56
N TYR A 333 17.50 -16.45 5.22
CA TYR A 333 16.75 -17.20 4.20
C TYR A 333 17.49 -17.21 2.85
N PHE A 334 17.96 -16.06 2.36
CA PHE A 334 18.73 -15.96 1.10
C PHE A 334 19.97 -16.84 1.12
N LYS A 335 20.70 -16.85 2.24
CA LYS A 335 21.92 -17.65 2.42
C LYS A 335 21.62 -19.15 2.47
N ASN A 336 20.63 -19.55 3.25
CA ASN A 336 20.31 -20.96 3.51
C ASN A 336 19.66 -21.65 2.31
N HIS A 337 18.91 -20.89 1.48
CA HIS A 337 18.19 -21.43 0.32
C HIS A 337 18.89 -21.12 -1.02
N ASN A 338 20.10 -20.56 -0.98
CA ASN A 338 20.91 -20.28 -2.16
C ASN A 338 20.14 -19.48 -3.24
N ILE A 339 19.42 -18.45 -2.80
CA ILE A 339 18.56 -17.64 -3.68
C ILE A 339 19.39 -16.92 -4.74
N LYS A 340 19.01 -17.10 -6.01
CA LYS A 340 19.70 -16.55 -7.19
C LYS A 340 18.97 -15.42 -7.87
N LYS A 341 17.64 -15.39 -7.73
CA LYS A 341 16.80 -14.38 -8.37
C LYS A 341 15.82 -13.76 -7.39
N ALA A 342 15.56 -12.46 -7.55
CA ALA A 342 14.56 -11.75 -6.76
C ALA A 342 13.70 -10.82 -7.62
N LEU A 343 12.39 -11.01 -7.56
CA LEU A 343 11.40 -10.11 -8.12
C LEU A 343 10.97 -9.14 -7.02
N VAL A 344 11.27 -7.84 -7.18
CA VAL A 344 10.96 -6.81 -6.19
C VAL A 344 9.69 -6.09 -6.61
N VAL A 345 8.59 -6.39 -5.92
CA VAL A 345 7.26 -5.85 -6.25
C VAL A 345 6.95 -4.64 -5.38
N GLY A 346 6.75 -3.50 -6.04
CA GLY A 346 6.46 -2.23 -5.39
C GLY A 346 7.48 -1.14 -5.74
N GLY A 347 7.00 0.11 -5.73
CA GLY A 347 7.80 1.27 -6.09
C GLY A 347 8.83 1.66 -5.01
N GLN A 348 9.67 2.65 -5.32
CA GLN A 348 10.72 3.18 -4.43
C GLN A 348 10.18 3.65 -3.06
N LEU A 349 8.90 4.06 -3.02
CA LEU A 349 8.24 4.48 -1.79
C LEU A 349 7.96 3.31 -0.83
N SER A 350 7.66 2.13 -1.36
CA SER A 350 7.41 0.90 -0.60
C SER A 350 8.70 0.11 -0.32
N ILE A 351 9.63 0.10 -1.29
CA ILE A 351 10.93 -0.59 -1.22
C ILE A 351 11.98 0.33 -1.84
N SER A 352 12.86 0.90 -1.04
CA SER A 352 13.88 1.85 -1.50
C SER A 352 14.88 1.24 -2.47
N ASP A 353 15.62 2.08 -3.20
CA ASP A 353 16.71 1.60 -4.06
C ASP A 353 17.89 1.06 -3.25
N LYS A 354 18.06 1.53 -2.00
CA LYS A 354 19.02 0.93 -1.06
C LYS A 354 18.66 -0.52 -0.78
N THR A 355 17.40 -0.79 -0.46
CA THR A 355 16.92 -2.15 -0.21
C THR A 355 17.02 -3.00 -1.47
N LEU A 356 16.65 -2.46 -2.65
CA LEU A 356 16.83 -3.15 -3.93
C LEU A 356 18.31 -3.51 -4.21
N ALA A 357 19.23 -2.58 -3.97
CA ALA A 357 20.67 -2.83 -4.13
C ALA A 357 21.16 -3.91 -3.15
N ASN A 358 20.67 -3.91 -1.90
CA ASN A 358 20.98 -4.95 -0.93
C ASN A 358 20.40 -6.31 -1.32
N THR A 359 19.21 -6.36 -1.92
CA THR A 359 18.67 -7.59 -2.52
C THR A 359 19.59 -8.12 -3.61
N GLU A 360 20.10 -7.25 -4.48
CA GLU A 360 21.00 -7.64 -5.57
C GLU A 360 22.35 -8.17 -5.06
N ARG A 361 22.81 -7.66 -3.91
CA ARG A 361 23.96 -8.20 -3.19
C ARG A 361 23.67 -9.59 -2.64
N LEU A 362 22.53 -9.78 -1.98
CA LEU A 362 22.13 -11.08 -1.43
C LEU A 362 22.00 -12.16 -2.51
N THR A 363 21.44 -11.84 -3.68
CA THR A 363 21.37 -12.80 -4.81
C THR A 363 22.75 -13.24 -5.33
N ARG A 364 23.80 -12.47 -5.01
CA ARG A 364 25.20 -12.79 -5.33
C ARG A 364 25.96 -13.41 -4.16
N GLY A 365 25.28 -13.74 -3.05
CA GLY A 365 25.91 -14.27 -1.84
C GLY A 365 26.70 -13.24 -1.03
N LEU A 366 26.44 -11.94 -1.24
CA LEU A 366 27.11 -10.85 -0.52
C LEU A 366 26.21 -10.28 0.57
N ASP A 367 26.81 -9.92 1.71
CA ASP A 367 26.10 -9.29 2.80
C ASP A 367 25.57 -7.88 2.42
N PRO A 368 24.41 -7.46 2.93
CA PRO A 368 23.89 -6.11 2.78
C PRO A 368 24.83 -5.04 3.33
N ILE A 369 24.82 -3.86 2.71
CA ILE A 369 25.55 -2.66 3.17
C ILE A 369 24.54 -1.63 3.68
N ASP A 370 24.87 -0.89 4.74
CA ASP A 370 24.03 0.17 5.31
C ASP A 370 22.58 -0.28 5.58
N ASN A 371 22.44 -1.53 6.03
CA ASN A 371 21.16 -2.20 6.27
C ASN A 371 20.55 -1.88 7.66
N GLU A 372 21.04 -0.85 8.34
CA GLU A 372 20.39 -0.34 9.55
C GLU A 372 19.19 0.53 9.19
N ALA A 373 18.06 0.34 9.87
CA ALA A 373 16.97 1.32 9.86
C ALA A 373 17.48 2.68 10.39
N PRO A 374 16.90 3.80 9.93
CA PRO A 374 17.19 5.10 10.51
C PRO A 374 16.93 5.05 12.02
N LYS A 375 17.97 5.22 12.85
CA LYS A 375 17.83 5.22 14.30
C LYS A 375 16.79 6.27 14.71
N LYS A 376 15.69 5.83 15.35
CA LYS A 376 14.78 6.75 16.04
C LYS A 376 15.61 7.58 17.02
N PRO A 377 15.40 8.91 17.14
CA PRO A 377 16.10 9.70 18.15
C PRO A 377 15.87 9.05 19.51
N GLN A 378 16.95 8.63 20.17
CA GLN A 378 16.84 8.12 21.54
C GLN A 378 16.25 9.23 22.42
N PRO A 379 15.33 8.91 23.36
CA PRO A 379 14.95 9.85 24.40
C PRO A 379 16.23 10.35 25.09
N ARG A 380 16.37 11.67 25.24
CA ARG A 380 17.48 12.20 26.05
C ARG A 380 17.30 11.68 27.48
N PRO A 381 18.40 11.32 28.18
CA PRO A 381 18.32 11.03 29.62
C PRO A 381 17.67 12.20 30.35
N ASP A 382 16.82 11.90 31.34
CA ASP A 382 16.15 12.91 32.17
C ASP A 382 17.20 13.77 32.89
N VAL A 383 17.39 15.00 32.39
CA VAL A 383 18.20 16.02 33.07
C VAL A 383 17.30 16.71 34.08
N LYS A 384 17.59 16.52 35.38
CA LYS A 384 16.97 17.26 36.49
C LYS A 384 17.02 18.78 36.22
N PRO A 385 16.01 19.56 36.66
CA PRO A 385 15.95 21.00 36.39
C PRO A 385 17.16 21.72 36.98
N ARG A 386 17.92 22.45 36.15
CA ARG A 386 18.89 23.44 36.63
C ARG A 386 18.21 24.79 36.79
N GLU A 387 18.57 25.49 37.86
CA GLU A 387 18.13 26.83 38.26
C GLU A 387 18.25 27.87 37.12
N PRO A 388 17.41 28.92 37.14
CA PRO A 388 17.33 29.88 36.05
C PRO A 388 18.55 30.81 36.04
N LYS A 389 19.29 30.82 34.91
CA LYS A 389 20.29 31.86 34.62
C LYS A 389 19.63 33.09 33.97
N PRO A 390 20.16 34.30 34.22
CA PRO A 390 19.57 35.57 33.78
C PRO A 390 19.62 35.73 32.25
N GLN A 391 18.62 36.44 31.73
CA GLN A 391 18.44 36.75 30.30
C GLN A 391 19.63 37.52 29.71
N PRO A 392 20.09 37.20 28.48
CA PRO A 392 20.97 38.07 27.73
C PRO A 392 20.20 39.15 26.95
N SER A 393 20.87 40.29 26.83
CA SER A 393 20.55 41.48 26.05
C SER A 393 20.47 41.26 24.52
N LYS A 394 19.91 42.26 23.83
CA LYS A 394 19.58 42.35 22.39
C LYS A 394 20.64 41.77 21.42
N PRO A 395 20.23 41.28 20.22
CA PRO A 395 21.11 40.58 19.31
C PRO A 395 21.99 41.53 18.50
N GLU A 396 23.28 41.27 18.55
CA GLU A 396 24.29 41.82 17.65
C GLU A 396 24.25 41.06 16.32
N ALA A 397 24.18 41.80 15.21
CA ALA A 397 24.21 41.23 13.87
C ALA A 397 25.64 40.73 13.57
N ASN A 398 25.84 39.41 13.40
CA ASN A 398 27.03 38.88 12.72
C ASN A 398 26.89 37.41 12.25
N ARG A 399 27.02 37.27 10.93
CA ARG A 399 27.48 36.14 10.08
C ARG A 399 26.76 34.77 10.15
N PRO A 400 26.37 34.18 9.00
CA PRO A 400 25.75 32.87 8.95
C PRO A 400 26.74 31.76 9.34
N ASN A 401 26.37 31.01 10.37
CA ASN A 401 27.06 29.79 10.78
C ASN A 401 26.70 28.66 9.80
N THR A 402 27.47 28.50 8.72
CA THR A 402 27.13 27.61 7.59
C THR A 402 27.48 26.13 7.78
N GLY A 403 27.95 25.71 8.96
CA GLY A 403 28.34 24.31 9.20
C GLY A 403 27.28 23.44 9.89
N GLY A 404 26.22 24.02 10.43
CA GLY A 404 25.30 23.35 11.35
C GLY A 404 23.88 23.17 10.83
N LYS A 405 23.19 22.14 11.34
CA LYS A 405 21.74 21.98 11.20
C LYS A 405 21.00 23.15 11.86
N ILE A 406 20.07 23.77 11.12
CA ILE A 406 19.28 24.93 11.58
C ILE A 406 17.81 24.55 11.69
N ILE A 407 17.15 25.02 12.75
CA ILE A 407 15.69 24.95 12.94
C ILE A 407 15.20 26.31 13.46
N ASN A 408 14.41 26.99 12.64
CA ASN A 408 13.70 28.21 12.97
C ASN A 408 12.38 27.80 13.64
N LYS A 409 12.33 27.93 14.97
CA LYS A 409 11.19 27.46 15.76
C LYS A 409 9.93 28.24 15.40
N VAL A 410 8.84 27.51 15.17
CA VAL A 410 7.51 28.08 14.94
C VAL A 410 6.48 27.35 15.82
N PRO A 411 5.41 28.02 16.27
CA PRO A 411 4.30 27.33 16.88
C PRO A 411 3.57 26.51 15.81
N TYR A 412 3.18 25.30 16.17
CA TYR A 412 2.41 24.45 15.28
C TYR A 412 0.94 24.89 15.24
N VAL A 413 0.37 24.90 14.03
CA VAL A 413 -1.05 25.11 13.82
C VAL A 413 -1.57 23.99 12.91
N SER A 414 -2.53 23.20 13.41
CA SER A 414 -3.20 22.16 12.62
C SER A 414 -4.32 22.78 11.81
N GLN A 415 -4.39 22.49 10.51
CA GLN A 415 -5.56 22.87 9.71
C GLN A 415 -6.77 21.97 10.01
N LEU A 416 -6.58 20.79 10.62
CA LEU A 416 -7.66 19.82 10.86
C LEU A 416 -8.34 19.97 12.23
N LYS A 417 -7.66 20.53 13.24
CA LYS A 417 -8.22 20.75 14.58
C LYS A 417 -7.73 22.07 15.19
N PRO A 418 -8.59 22.85 15.88
CA PRO A 418 -10.03 22.62 16.08
C PRO A 418 -10.91 23.14 14.92
N VAL A 419 -10.36 23.91 14.00
CA VAL A 419 -11.13 24.68 13.01
C VAL A 419 -11.67 23.83 11.83
N TYR A 420 -11.06 22.67 11.57
CA TYR A 420 -11.34 21.79 10.42
C TYR A 420 -11.45 22.54 9.08
N ALA A 421 -10.29 22.90 8.55
CA ALA A 421 -10.07 23.54 7.26
C ALA A 421 -9.24 22.60 6.35
N PRO A 422 -9.84 21.53 5.79
CA PRO A 422 -9.10 20.52 5.03
C PRO A 422 -8.39 21.07 3.78
N ASN A 423 -8.83 22.22 3.25
CA ASN A 423 -8.20 22.87 2.09
C ASN A 423 -7.42 24.15 2.47
N GLY A 424 -7.16 24.38 3.77
CA GLY A 424 -6.53 25.62 4.25
C GLY A 424 -5.00 25.61 4.33
N CYS A 425 -4.30 24.75 3.58
CA CYS A 425 -2.86 24.52 3.79
C CYS A 425 -2.00 25.77 3.60
N GLU A 426 -2.27 26.57 2.57
CA GLU A 426 -1.55 27.80 2.22
C GLU A 426 -1.52 28.81 3.39
N ALA A 427 -2.70 29.19 3.85
CA ALA A 427 -2.86 30.17 4.91
C ALA A 427 -2.42 29.60 6.27
N THR A 428 -2.59 28.30 6.52
CA THR A 428 -2.16 27.69 7.77
C THR A 428 -0.63 27.65 7.86
N SER A 429 0.06 27.28 6.78
CA SER A 429 1.53 27.34 6.70
C SER A 429 2.05 28.77 6.85
N LEU A 430 1.43 29.74 6.19
CA LEU A 430 1.78 31.15 6.35
C LEU A 430 1.59 31.64 7.80
N LEU A 431 0.48 31.27 8.45
CA LEU A 431 0.20 31.66 9.83
C LEU A 431 1.24 31.10 10.80
N MET A 432 1.71 29.85 10.61
CA MET A 432 2.79 29.27 11.42
C MET A 432 4.08 30.11 11.29
N GLY A 433 4.46 30.49 10.07
CA GLY A 433 5.65 31.33 9.82
C GLY A 433 5.53 32.72 10.46
N LEU A 434 4.39 33.39 10.26
CA LEU A 434 4.12 34.72 10.85
C LEU A 434 4.15 34.69 12.39
N LYS A 435 3.54 33.66 13.00
CA LYS A 435 3.59 33.47 14.46
C LYS A 435 5.02 33.18 14.94
N GLY A 436 5.79 32.42 14.19
CA GLY A 436 7.21 32.16 14.49
C GLY A 436 8.07 33.41 14.54
N LYS A 437 7.77 34.40 13.70
CA LYS A 437 8.41 35.73 13.70
C LYS A 437 7.80 36.72 14.69
N GLY A 438 6.74 36.34 15.41
CA GLY A 438 6.03 37.23 16.34
C GLY A 438 5.18 38.30 15.65
N TYR A 439 4.92 38.18 14.34
CA TYR A 439 4.16 39.17 13.57
C TYR A 439 2.66 39.15 13.84
N THR A 440 2.14 38.05 14.38
CA THR A 440 0.72 37.95 14.71
C THR A 440 0.47 36.88 15.76
N ASN A 441 -0.58 37.06 16.55
CA ASN A 441 -1.09 36.06 17.49
C ASN A 441 -2.49 35.55 17.10
N LEU A 442 -3.02 35.92 15.93
CA LEU A 442 -4.36 35.52 15.48
C LEU A 442 -4.61 34.01 15.53
N ASP A 443 -5.85 33.63 15.80
CA ASP A 443 -6.30 32.25 15.65
C ASP A 443 -6.50 31.88 14.18
N LEU A 444 -6.49 30.58 13.89
CA LEU A 444 -6.59 30.06 12.53
C LEU A 444 -7.90 30.45 11.83
N ARG A 445 -9.04 30.44 12.53
CA ARG A 445 -10.33 30.75 11.91
C ARG A 445 -10.39 32.20 11.49
N THR A 446 -9.96 33.12 12.35
CA THR A 446 -9.86 34.55 12.03
C THR A 446 -8.91 34.78 10.86
N PHE A 447 -7.75 34.11 10.84
CA PHE A 447 -6.77 34.26 9.77
C PHE A 447 -7.30 33.74 8.42
N LEU A 448 -7.97 32.59 8.39
CA LEU A 448 -8.58 32.04 7.17
C LEU A 448 -9.73 32.91 6.66
N ASN A 449 -10.57 33.45 7.55
CA ASN A 449 -11.71 34.29 7.16
C ASN A 449 -11.29 35.64 6.56
N ARG A 450 -10.11 36.16 6.93
CA ARG A 450 -9.57 37.43 6.43
C ARG A 450 -8.77 37.31 5.13
N MET A 451 -8.49 36.08 4.68
CA MET A 451 -7.78 35.82 3.43
C MET A 451 -8.61 36.30 2.24
N PRO A 452 -8.01 36.98 1.24
CA PRO A 452 -8.73 37.40 0.04
C PRO A 452 -9.32 36.18 -0.68
N LYS A 453 -10.53 36.34 -1.23
CA LYS A 453 -11.25 35.27 -1.94
C LYS A 453 -11.57 35.68 -3.37
N THR A 454 -11.73 34.68 -4.23
CA THR A 454 -12.10 34.84 -5.64
C THR A 454 -12.98 33.67 -6.09
N SER A 455 -13.73 33.87 -7.17
CA SER A 455 -14.65 32.85 -7.69
C SER A 455 -13.96 31.76 -8.51
N SER A 456 -12.81 32.05 -9.13
CA SER A 456 -12.16 31.11 -10.06
C SER A 456 -10.65 31.27 -10.27
N ASN A 457 -10.05 32.45 -10.03
CA ASN A 457 -8.64 32.69 -10.35
C ASN A 457 -7.73 32.77 -9.12
N PRO A 458 -6.90 31.74 -8.84
CA PRO A 458 -6.04 31.72 -7.65
C PRO A 458 -4.98 32.83 -7.63
N ALA A 459 -4.67 33.45 -8.78
CA ALA A 459 -3.78 34.61 -8.86
C ALA A 459 -4.40 35.90 -8.27
N LYS A 460 -5.72 35.93 -8.03
CA LYS A 460 -6.45 37.07 -7.46
C LYS A 460 -6.82 36.88 -5.98
N GLY A 461 -6.75 35.66 -5.45
CA GLY A 461 -7.17 35.31 -4.09
C GLY A 461 -7.46 33.82 -3.96
N TYR A 462 -7.97 33.39 -2.80
CA TYR A 462 -8.32 32.00 -2.57
C TYR A 462 -9.62 31.60 -3.28
N VAL A 463 -9.57 30.52 -4.06
CA VAL A 463 -10.72 29.99 -4.80
C VAL A 463 -11.58 29.10 -3.90
N GLY A 464 -12.87 29.39 -3.80
CA GLY A 464 -13.82 28.59 -3.01
C GLY A 464 -13.67 28.78 -1.50
N SER A 465 -13.84 27.70 -0.74
CA SER A 465 -13.77 27.72 0.73
C SER A 465 -12.66 26.81 1.28
N PRO A 466 -11.88 27.24 2.28
CA PRO A 466 -10.90 26.36 2.95
C PRO A 466 -11.57 25.28 3.83
N TYR A 467 -12.87 25.39 4.08
CA TYR A 467 -13.62 24.53 5.02
C TYR A 467 -14.40 23.39 4.37
N GLY A 468 -14.68 23.45 3.07
CA GLY A 468 -15.57 22.51 2.37
C GLY A 468 -14.85 21.73 1.28
N ASN A 469 -15.49 20.67 0.78
CA ASN A 469 -15.03 19.91 -0.37
C ASN A 469 -15.79 20.37 -1.63
N GLU A 470 -15.10 21.08 -2.53
CA GLU A 470 -15.64 21.47 -3.85
C GLU A 470 -14.83 20.77 -4.95
N SER A 471 -15.39 19.74 -5.57
CA SER A 471 -14.69 18.90 -6.57
C SER A 471 -14.53 19.54 -7.95
N ARG A 472 -15.27 20.63 -8.21
CA ARG A 472 -15.34 21.35 -9.50
C ARG A 472 -14.40 22.55 -9.61
N ARG A 473 -13.72 22.94 -8.52
CA ARG A 473 -12.81 24.09 -8.48
C ARG A 473 -11.43 23.67 -8.01
N PHE A 474 -10.42 24.45 -8.38
CA PHE A 474 -9.07 24.28 -7.85
C PHE A 474 -8.93 25.11 -6.57
N LEU A 475 -9.17 24.48 -5.42
CA LEU A 475 -9.19 25.15 -4.11
C LEU A 475 -7.78 25.51 -3.66
N THR A 476 -7.32 26.71 -3.99
CA THR A 476 -5.99 27.23 -3.63
C THR A 476 -5.95 28.76 -3.78
N ILE A 477 -4.84 29.35 -3.38
CA ILE A 477 -4.43 30.74 -3.62
C ILE A 477 -2.99 30.69 -4.15
N ASP A 478 -2.62 31.52 -5.12
CA ASP A 478 -1.25 31.53 -5.66
C ASP A 478 -0.27 32.32 -4.75
N PRO A 479 1.05 32.17 -4.91
CA PRO A 479 2.05 32.80 -4.05
C PRO A 479 1.95 34.32 -3.93
N GLU A 480 1.64 35.03 -5.02
CA GLU A 480 1.58 36.49 -5.01
C GLU A 480 0.44 37.04 -4.12
N PRO A 481 -0.84 36.65 -4.31
CA PRO A 481 -1.92 37.09 -3.43
C PRO A 481 -1.77 36.54 -1.99
N LEU A 482 -1.15 35.37 -1.81
CA LEU A 482 -0.81 34.86 -0.47
C LEU A 482 0.23 35.75 0.24
N ALA A 483 1.29 36.16 -0.47
CA ALA A 483 2.32 37.04 0.06
C ALA A 483 1.75 38.42 0.40
N LYS A 484 0.96 39.02 -0.52
CA LYS A 484 0.25 40.29 -0.28
C LYS A 484 -0.66 40.21 0.95
N TYR A 485 -1.33 39.07 1.16
CA TYR A 485 -2.12 38.86 2.36
C TYR A 485 -1.25 38.82 3.63
N GLY A 486 -0.11 38.11 3.59
CA GLY A 486 0.85 38.04 4.70
C GLY A 486 1.50 39.38 5.05
N GLN A 487 1.74 40.24 4.07
CA GLN A 487 2.31 41.59 4.24
C GLN A 487 1.49 42.50 5.14
N ARG A 488 0.21 42.19 5.36
CA ARG A 488 -0.65 42.90 6.33
C ARG A 488 -0.22 42.67 7.78
N TYR A 489 0.60 41.66 8.05
CA TYR A 489 1.00 41.25 9.40
C TYR A 489 2.51 41.41 9.62
N GLY A 490 3.34 41.22 8.60
CA GLY A 490 4.79 41.34 8.72
C GLY A 490 5.53 41.20 7.40
N ASN A 491 6.85 40.96 7.45
CA ASN A 491 7.68 40.87 6.26
C ASN A 491 7.47 39.53 5.54
N VAL A 492 6.67 39.56 4.48
CA VAL A 492 6.34 38.40 3.66
C VAL A 492 6.64 38.73 2.20
N VAL A 493 7.38 37.84 1.53
CA VAL A 493 7.87 38.08 0.16
C VAL A 493 7.51 36.88 -0.72
N ASN A 494 6.92 37.15 -1.87
CA ASN A 494 6.75 36.16 -2.92
C ASN A 494 8.12 35.85 -3.54
N ILE A 495 8.57 34.61 -3.45
CA ILE A 495 9.83 34.13 -4.02
C ILE A 495 9.57 33.00 -5.03
N GLN A 496 8.40 33.02 -5.68
CA GLN A 496 8.08 32.11 -6.77
C GLN A 496 9.19 32.13 -7.84
N GLY A 497 9.57 30.94 -8.30
CA GLY A 497 10.67 30.73 -9.24
C GLY A 497 12.02 30.48 -8.57
N ALA A 498 12.16 30.77 -7.28
CA ALA A 498 13.42 30.61 -6.55
C ALA A 498 13.93 29.16 -6.66
N PRO A 499 15.22 28.95 -6.98
CA PRO A 499 15.84 27.63 -6.94
C PRO A 499 15.95 27.13 -5.49
N ILE A 500 16.11 25.82 -5.30
CA ILE A 500 16.12 25.21 -3.96
C ILE A 500 17.26 25.74 -3.08
N GLU A 501 18.36 26.18 -3.68
CA GLU A 501 19.50 26.82 -3.02
C GLU A 501 19.11 28.13 -2.33
N ASP A 502 18.21 28.91 -2.93
CA ASP A 502 17.75 30.17 -2.34
C ASP A 502 16.76 29.91 -1.20
N ILE A 503 15.98 28.83 -1.29
CA ILE A 503 15.15 28.35 -0.17
C ILE A 503 16.04 27.96 1.03
N ILE A 504 17.16 27.28 0.77
CA ILE A 504 18.14 26.91 1.81
C ILE A 504 18.74 28.16 2.45
N LYS A 505 19.15 29.16 1.65
CA LYS A 505 19.70 30.42 2.17
C LYS A 505 18.71 31.16 3.06
N GLU A 506 17.43 31.25 2.67
CA GLU A 506 16.40 31.87 3.49
C GLU A 506 16.29 31.19 4.86
N ILE A 507 16.27 29.86 4.89
CA ILE A 507 16.23 29.10 6.14
C ILE A 507 17.49 29.33 6.98
N GLN A 508 18.67 29.35 6.36
CA GLN A 508 19.94 29.64 7.03
C GLN A 508 19.99 31.05 7.62
N ASN A 509 19.28 32.00 7.01
CA ASN A 509 19.13 33.38 7.48
C ASN A 509 18.08 33.53 8.59
N GLY A 510 17.53 32.43 9.11
CA GLY A 510 16.54 32.46 10.18
C GLY A 510 15.10 32.64 9.71
N ASN A 511 14.84 32.49 8.40
CA ASN A 511 13.51 32.68 7.81
C ASN A 511 12.79 31.35 7.61
N THR A 512 11.48 31.40 7.41
CA THR A 512 10.69 30.20 7.11
C THR A 512 10.04 30.36 5.76
N VAL A 513 9.94 29.27 5.00
CA VAL A 513 9.47 29.32 3.62
C VAL A 513 8.25 28.43 3.45
N VAL A 514 7.13 29.03 3.09
CA VAL A 514 5.94 28.33 2.61
C VAL A 514 6.24 27.83 1.20
N VAL A 515 6.16 26.52 0.97
CA VAL A 515 6.39 25.93 -0.35
C VAL A 515 5.18 25.14 -0.78
N TYR A 516 4.85 25.25 -2.06
CA TYR A 516 3.81 24.43 -2.66
C TYR A 516 4.48 23.19 -3.24
N ALA A 517 4.09 22.04 -2.72
CA ALA A 517 4.55 20.72 -3.14
C ALA A 517 3.34 19.86 -3.57
N THR A 518 3.53 18.55 -3.59
CA THR A 518 2.49 17.56 -3.81
C THR A 518 2.12 16.89 -2.49
N LEU A 519 0.83 16.57 -2.35
CA LEU A 519 0.32 15.84 -1.19
C LEU A 519 1.06 14.51 -1.03
N HIS A 520 1.43 14.18 0.22
CA HIS A 520 2.24 13.02 0.58
C HIS A 520 3.60 12.91 -0.13
N TRP A 521 4.11 14.00 -0.70
CA TRP A 521 5.35 13.99 -1.49
C TRP A 521 5.28 13.07 -2.72
N GLY A 522 4.06 12.80 -3.20
CA GLY A 522 3.82 11.93 -4.34
C GLY A 522 4.11 12.59 -5.69
N PRO A 523 3.96 11.86 -6.82
CA PRO A 523 4.04 12.46 -8.14
C PRO A 523 2.94 13.50 -8.37
N ALA A 524 3.20 14.51 -9.22
CA ALA A 524 2.19 15.50 -9.57
C ALA A 524 1.05 14.85 -10.36
N TYR A 525 -0.15 14.92 -9.81
CA TYR A 525 -1.40 14.56 -10.48
C TYR A 525 -1.99 15.82 -11.09
N TYR A 526 -2.25 15.82 -12.40
CA TYR A 526 -2.76 17.00 -13.11
C TYR A 526 -4.25 16.89 -13.40
N LYS A 527 -4.96 18.00 -13.30
CA LYS A 527 -6.35 18.15 -13.75
C LYS A 527 -6.48 19.44 -14.54
N THR A 528 -7.31 19.42 -15.58
CA THR A 528 -7.69 20.62 -16.32
C THR A 528 -8.92 21.22 -15.66
N LEU A 529 -8.80 22.44 -15.17
CA LEU A 529 -9.87 23.16 -14.49
C LEU A 529 -10.02 24.56 -15.11
N PRO A 530 -11.25 25.07 -15.25
CA PRO A 530 -11.46 26.39 -15.82
C PRO A 530 -10.98 27.46 -14.83
N ILE A 531 -10.06 28.32 -15.28
CA ILE A 531 -9.66 29.55 -14.58
C ILE A 531 -10.16 30.70 -15.44
N GLU A 532 -11.14 31.45 -14.94
CA GLU A 532 -11.83 32.51 -15.70
C GLU A 532 -12.36 32.02 -17.06
N GLY A 533 -12.89 30.79 -17.08
CA GLY A 533 -13.41 30.15 -18.29
C GLY A 533 -12.35 29.51 -19.19
N VAL A 534 -11.07 29.74 -18.93
CA VAL A 534 -9.97 29.16 -19.71
C VAL A 534 -9.57 27.80 -19.14
N PRO A 535 -9.66 26.69 -19.91
CA PRO A 535 -9.21 25.38 -19.47
C PRO A 535 -7.71 25.41 -19.14
N THR A 536 -7.39 25.23 -17.87
CA THR A 536 -6.02 25.38 -17.39
C THR A 536 -5.55 24.14 -16.66
N ARG A 537 -4.41 23.59 -17.08
CA ARG A 537 -3.79 22.43 -16.42
C ARG A 537 -3.16 22.85 -15.09
N ARG A 538 -3.53 22.17 -14.01
CA ARG A 538 -3.04 22.42 -12.65
C ARG A 538 -2.70 21.11 -11.94
N ILE A 539 -1.78 21.18 -10.98
CA ILE A 539 -1.42 20.06 -10.11
C ILE A 539 -2.54 19.92 -9.07
N PHE A 540 -3.42 18.94 -9.22
CA PHE A 540 -4.62 18.79 -8.40
C PHE A 540 -4.34 18.19 -7.03
N ASN A 541 -3.30 17.37 -6.88
CA ASN A 541 -2.80 16.96 -5.56
C ASN A 541 -1.84 18.01 -4.96
N ASN A 542 -2.13 19.29 -5.16
CA ASN A 542 -1.38 20.39 -4.55
C ASN A 542 -1.45 20.27 -3.01
N HIS A 543 -0.32 20.44 -2.36
CA HIS A 543 -0.24 20.55 -0.91
C HIS A 543 0.78 21.62 -0.52
N VAL A 544 0.50 22.37 0.54
CA VAL A 544 1.33 23.49 0.95
C VAL A 544 1.79 23.29 2.39
N ILE A 545 3.09 23.48 2.58
CA ILE A 545 3.79 23.18 3.83
C ILE A 545 4.74 24.32 4.19
N LEU A 546 5.18 24.36 5.44
CA LEU A 546 6.18 25.33 5.90
C LEU A 546 7.53 24.64 6.12
N LEU A 547 8.57 25.07 5.40
CA LEU A 547 9.95 24.71 5.66
C LEU A 547 10.50 25.62 6.76
N THR A 548 10.98 25.01 7.84
CA THR A 548 11.43 25.71 9.06
C THR A 548 12.87 25.41 9.41
N GLY A 549 13.52 24.46 8.75
CA GLY A 549 14.90 24.10 9.06
C GLY A 549 15.59 23.39 7.91
N TYR A 550 16.90 23.30 7.99
CA TYR A 550 17.73 22.61 7.00
C TYR A 550 18.94 21.98 7.68
N ASP A 551 19.23 20.75 7.28
CA ASP A 551 20.39 19.98 7.70
C ASP A 551 21.30 19.80 6.46
N PRO A 552 22.43 20.53 6.38
CA PRO A 552 23.33 20.47 5.23
C PRO A 552 24.04 19.11 5.12
N VAL A 553 24.22 18.39 6.22
CA VAL A 553 24.87 17.07 6.24
C VAL A 553 23.93 16.02 5.67
N LYS A 554 22.67 16.02 6.12
CA LYS A 554 21.65 15.07 5.66
C LYS A 554 20.96 15.49 4.37
N LYS A 555 21.26 16.68 3.86
CA LYS A 555 20.55 17.34 2.76
C LYS A 555 19.04 17.19 2.93
N ALA A 556 18.52 17.68 4.06
CA ALA A 556 17.12 17.50 4.43
C ALA A 556 16.54 18.79 5.02
N PHE A 557 15.28 19.08 4.70
CA PHE A 557 14.51 20.16 5.31
C PHE A 557 13.74 19.66 6.53
N TYR A 558 13.58 20.53 7.52
CA TYR A 558 12.62 20.36 8.59
C TYR A 558 11.29 21.00 8.18
N VAL A 559 10.24 20.19 8.18
CA VAL A 559 8.92 20.54 7.67
C VAL A 559 7.96 20.68 8.85
N ALA A 560 7.18 21.75 8.86
CA ALA A 560 5.97 21.90 9.66
C ALA A 560 4.76 21.74 8.72
N ASP A 561 4.08 20.60 8.82
CA ASP A 561 3.03 20.23 7.89
C ASP A 561 1.66 20.48 8.53
N PRO A 562 0.85 21.43 8.02
CA PRO A 562 -0.44 21.76 8.62
C PRO A 562 -1.48 20.64 8.49
N TYR A 563 -1.28 19.69 7.57
CA TYR A 563 -2.22 18.62 7.23
C TYR A 563 -1.81 17.29 7.88
N ASN A 564 -1.99 17.21 9.20
CA ASN A 564 -1.72 16.02 10.00
C ASN A 564 -2.88 15.00 9.90
N HIS A 565 -2.92 14.20 8.82
CA HIS A 565 -3.97 13.22 8.53
C HIS A 565 -3.62 11.81 9.06
N GLU A 566 -4.64 11.03 9.42
CA GLU A 566 -4.53 9.73 10.13
C GLU A 566 -3.94 8.57 9.33
N SER A 567 -3.59 8.75 8.06
CA SER A 567 -2.96 7.71 7.24
C SER A 567 -1.58 7.29 7.76
N ASP A 568 -0.98 8.07 8.65
CA ASP A 568 0.37 7.87 9.18
C ASP A 568 0.36 7.55 10.69
N GLY A 569 -0.81 7.25 11.29
CA GLY A 569 -0.96 7.02 12.73
C GLY A 569 -0.77 8.29 13.59
N ALA A 570 -0.77 9.46 12.96
CA ALA A 570 -0.52 10.73 13.63
C ALA A 570 -1.81 11.31 14.25
N ASN A 571 -1.72 11.70 15.52
CA ASN A 571 -2.83 12.33 16.25
C ASN A 571 -3.03 13.75 15.70
N ARG A 572 -4.19 14.03 15.08
CA ARG A 572 -4.53 15.31 14.41
C ARG A 572 -4.42 16.56 15.30
N SER A 573 -4.37 16.37 16.61
CA SER A 573 -4.21 17.41 17.63
C SER A 573 -2.76 17.63 18.08
N LYS A 574 -1.81 16.79 17.63
CA LYS A 574 -0.39 16.90 17.96
C LYS A 574 0.41 17.66 16.87
N PRO A 575 1.51 18.32 17.25
CA PRO A 575 2.43 18.91 16.30
C PRO A 575 2.98 17.90 15.30
N PHE A 576 2.91 18.25 14.01
CA PHE A 576 3.37 17.40 12.92
C PHE A 576 4.57 18.04 12.23
N PHE A 577 5.73 17.76 12.80
CA PHE A 577 7.02 18.18 12.27
C PHE A 577 7.87 16.97 11.89
N TYR A 578 8.52 17.00 10.75
CA TYR A 578 9.37 15.90 10.29
C TYR A 578 10.51 16.39 9.39
N TRP A 579 11.52 15.53 9.22
CA TRP A 579 12.60 15.77 8.26
C TRP A 579 12.22 15.18 6.90
N LYS A 580 12.50 15.93 5.83
CA LYS A 580 12.30 15.48 4.45
C LYS A 580 13.53 15.76 3.60
N SER A 581 13.96 14.78 2.82
CA SER A 581 15.10 14.92 1.90
C SER A 581 14.92 16.12 0.96
N GLN A 582 15.98 16.91 0.80
CA GLN A 582 16.07 18.02 -0.16
C GLN A 582 15.70 17.57 -1.56
N ALA A 583 16.18 16.40 -2.00
CA ALA A 583 15.87 15.89 -3.34
C ALA A 583 14.36 15.64 -3.54
N ILE A 584 13.66 15.22 -2.49
CA ILE A 584 12.20 15.02 -2.55
C ILE A 584 11.47 16.36 -2.51
N VAL A 585 11.89 17.27 -1.63
CA VAL A 585 11.32 18.62 -1.55
C VAL A 585 11.49 19.33 -2.89
N ASP A 586 12.69 19.32 -3.46
CA ASP A 586 13.02 19.95 -4.75
C ASP A 586 12.19 19.35 -5.89
N ARG A 587 12.12 18.01 -5.99
CA ARG A 587 11.28 17.35 -7.01
C ARG A 587 9.82 17.78 -6.92
N CYS A 588 9.23 17.78 -5.72
CA CYS A 588 7.81 18.08 -5.54
C CYS A 588 7.51 19.58 -5.72
N TYR A 589 8.44 20.42 -5.31
CA TYR A 589 8.40 21.87 -5.48
C TYR A 589 8.52 22.28 -6.96
N ASN A 590 9.33 21.55 -7.73
CA ASN A 590 9.66 21.88 -9.12
C ASN A 590 8.75 21.21 -10.17
N TYR A 591 7.72 20.46 -9.78
CA TYR A 591 6.79 19.87 -10.78
C TYR A 591 6.17 20.94 -11.67
N GLY A 592 6.18 20.69 -12.98
CA GLY A 592 5.63 21.60 -13.99
C GLY A 592 6.34 22.96 -14.04
N ASN A 593 7.61 23.03 -13.60
CA ASN A 593 8.39 24.27 -13.44
C ASN A 593 7.70 25.32 -12.56
N ARG A 594 6.83 24.88 -11.64
CA ARG A 594 5.99 25.75 -10.81
C ARG A 594 6.84 26.61 -9.87
N ARG A 595 7.64 25.97 -9.01
CA ARG A 595 8.48 26.63 -7.99
C ARG A 595 7.73 27.70 -7.19
N PHE A 596 6.56 27.36 -6.66
CA PHE A 596 5.72 28.30 -5.89
C PHE A 596 6.18 28.37 -4.44
N ALA A 597 6.62 29.54 -3.99
CA ALA A 597 7.11 29.75 -2.64
C ALA A 597 6.86 31.17 -2.12
N VAL A 598 6.65 31.28 -0.80
CA VAL A 598 6.51 32.55 -0.08
C VAL A 598 7.39 32.48 1.16
N VAL A 599 8.27 33.45 1.36
CA VAL A 599 9.13 33.53 2.55
C VAL A 599 8.58 34.50 3.57
N VAL A 600 8.68 34.13 4.85
CA VAL A 600 8.45 35.00 6.00
C VAL A 600 9.80 35.36 6.60
N ARG A 601 10.22 36.62 6.41
CA ARG A 601 11.54 37.14 6.82
C ARG A 601 11.50 37.79 8.20
#